data_AF-A0A6S7L519-F1
#
_entry.id   AF-A0A6S7L519-F1
#
_cell.length_a   1.000
_cell.length_b   1.000
_cell.length_c   1.000
_cell.angle_alpha   90.00
_cell.angle_beta   90.00
_cell.angle_gamma   90.00
#
_symmetry.space_group_name_H-M   'P 1'
#
loop_
_entity.id
_entity.type
_entity.pdbx_description
1 polymer ?
#
loop_
_entity_poly.entity_id
_entity_poly.type
_entity_poly.pdbx_seq_one_letter_code
_entity_poly.pdbx_strand_id
1 'polypeptide(L)' 'MSSIRISWIFCFFNCFIFLTSSSVSRPGVRTLLTSRGLNFVRKLAVPVIIKKINNLEILPITGNVDFFFGNLNYKFKK' A
#
# COMPACT_ATOMS: atom_id res chain seq x y z
N MET A 1 25.06 -4.80 -8.66
CA MET A 1 24.04 -5.88 -8.54
C MET A 1 22.60 -5.37 -8.36
N SER A 2 22.34 -4.06 -8.19
CA SER A 2 21.01 -3.48 -7.91
C SER A 2 20.25 -2.96 -9.15
N SER A 3 20.96 -2.50 -10.19
CA SER A 3 20.35 -1.86 -11.37
C SER A 3 19.52 -2.83 -12.25
N ILE A 4 19.99 -4.08 -12.39
CA ILE A 4 19.32 -5.10 -13.23
C ILE A 4 17.91 -5.43 -12.71
N ARG A 5 17.73 -5.49 -11.38
CA ARG A 5 16.43 -5.78 -10.76
C ARG A 5 15.41 -4.66 -11.01
N ILE A 6 15.84 -3.41 -10.89
CA ILE A 6 14.98 -2.24 -11.12
C ILE A 6 14.59 -2.15 -12.60
N SER A 7 15.54 -2.39 -13.51
CA SER A 7 15.29 -2.42 -14.96
C SER A 7 14.28 -3.53 -15.34
N TRP A 8 14.39 -4.72 -14.75
CA TRP A 8 13.41 -5.80 -14.94
C TRP A 8 12.01 -5.44 -14.47
N ILE A 9 11.90 -4.78 -13.32
CA ILE A 9 10.62 -4.34 -12.77
C ILE A 9 9.98 -3.28 -13.68
N PHE A 10 10.75 -2.30 -14.16
CA PHE A 10 10.28 -1.30 -15.11
C PHE A 10 9.88 -1.90 -16.46
N CYS A 11 10.64 -2.86 -16.97
CA CYS A 11 10.33 -3.57 -18.20
C CYS A 11 9.02 -4.37 -18.06
N PHE A 12 8.86 -5.09 -16.93
CA PHE A 12 7.64 -5.82 -16.62
C PHE A 12 6.41 -4.91 -16.54
N PHE A 13 6.51 -3.77 -15.83
CA PHE A 13 5.39 -2.83 -15.72
C PHE A 13 5.03 -2.19 -17.07
N ASN A 14 6.01 -1.82 -17.89
CA ASN A 14 5.75 -1.28 -19.23
C ASN A 14 5.07 -2.32 -20.14
N CYS A 15 5.54 -3.57 -20.13
CA CYS A 15 4.90 -4.65 -20.87
C CYS A 15 3.48 -4.94 -20.36
N PHE A 16 3.26 -4.90 -19.04
CA PHE A 16 1.94 -5.12 -18.44
C PHE A 16 0.95 -4.00 -18.79
N ILE A 17 1.40 -2.73 -18.75
CA ILE A 17 0.61 -1.58 -19.17
C ILE A 17 0.31 -1.65 -20.66
N PHE A 18 1.28 -2.03 -21.50
CA PHE A 18 1.06 -2.23 -22.94
C PHE A 18 0.04 -3.35 -23.23
N LEU A 19 0.12 -4.48 -22.52
CA LEU A 19 -0.84 -5.59 -22.65
C LEU A 19 -2.25 -5.25 -22.12
N THR A 20 -2.35 -4.35 -21.14
CA THR A 20 -3.65 -3.92 -20.59
C THR A 20 -4.28 -2.75 -21.36
N SER A 21 -3.47 -1.87 -21.95
CA SER A 21 -3.91 -0.72 -22.76
C SER A 21 -4.17 -1.08 -24.23
N SER A 22 -3.52 -2.14 -24.74
CA SER A 22 -3.91 -2.73 -26.02
C SER A 22 -5.28 -3.36 -25.83
N SER A 23 -6.31 -2.63 -26.28
CA SER A 23 -7.68 -3.08 -26.42
C SER A 23 -7.78 -4.15 -27.51
N VAL A 24 -7.00 -5.23 -27.36
CA VAL A 24 -7.05 -6.40 -28.24
C VAL A 24 -8.42 -7.01 -28.05
N SER A 25 -9.26 -6.91 -29.07
CA SER A 25 -10.63 -7.43 -29.06
C SER A 25 -10.70 -8.94 -28.79
N ARG A 26 -9.58 -9.65 -28.97
CA ARG A 26 -9.39 -11.09 -28.69
C ARG A 26 -7.99 -11.38 -28.12
N PRO A 27 -7.79 -11.25 -26.80
CA PRO A 27 -6.53 -11.65 -26.19
C PRO A 27 -6.33 -13.17 -26.29
N GLY A 28 -5.09 -13.63 -26.53
CA GLY A 28 -4.76 -15.07 -26.57
C GLY A 28 -4.96 -15.79 -25.22
N VAL A 29 -4.86 -15.06 -24.11
CA VAL A 29 -5.22 -15.52 -22.76
C VAL A 29 -5.91 -14.39 -22.03
N ARG A 30 -7.06 -14.67 -21.39
CA ARG A 30 -7.79 -13.72 -20.54
C ARG A 30 -7.86 -14.25 -19.12
N THR A 31 -7.31 -13.50 -18.17
CA THR A 31 -7.50 -13.76 -16.75
C THR A 31 -8.66 -12.91 -16.24
N LEU A 32 -9.63 -13.55 -15.57
CA LEU A 32 -10.79 -12.87 -15.00
C LEU A 32 -10.79 -13.03 -13.48
N LEU A 33 -10.64 -11.92 -12.78
CA LEU A 33 -10.81 -11.86 -11.34
C LEU A 33 -12.30 -11.79 -11.02
N THR A 34 -12.85 -12.90 -10.53
CA THR A 34 -14.22 -12.94 -10.05
C THR A 34 -14.35 -12.25 -8.69
N SER A 35 -15.56 -11.85 -8.33
CA SER A 35 -15.87 -11.34 -6.98
C SER A 35 -15.48 -12.33 -5.87
N ARG A 36 -15.61 -13.64 -6.12
CA ARG A 36 -15.15 -14.70 -5.20
C ARG A 36 -13.63 -14.71 -5.07
N GLY A 37 -12.91 -14.56 -6.18
CA GLY A 37 -11.45 -14.43 -6.18
C GLY A 37 -10.98 -13.19 -5.39
N LEU A 38 -11.65 -12.05 -5.56
CA LEU A 38 -11.37 -10.84 -4.78
C LEU A 38 -11.61 -11.03 -3.28
N ASN A 39 -12.69 -11.73 -2.91
CA ASN A 39 -12.98 -12.05 -1.51
C ASN A 39 -11.91 -12.97 -0.90
N PHE A 40 -11.40 -13.92 -1.66
CA PHE A 40 -10.29 -14.78 -1.23
C PHE A 40 -9.00 -13.98 -1.02
N VAL A 41 -8.64 -13.12 -1.98
CA VAL A 41 -7.47 -12.22 -1.86
C VAL A 41 -7.60 -11.31 -0.64
N ARG A 42 -8.81 -10.77 -0.38
CA ARG A 42 -9.07 -9.96 0.82
C ARG A 42 -8.78 -10.74 2.10
N LYS A 43 -9.24 -12.00 2.20
CA LYS A 43 -8.97 -12.84 3.39
C LYS A 43 -7.48 -13.07 3.62
N LEU A 44 -6.68 -13.22 2.57
CA LEU A 44 -5.22 -13.35 2.66
C LEU A 44 -4.52 -12.03 2.99
N ALA A 45 -5.03 -10.91 2.48
CA ALA A 45 -4.41 -9.59 2.66
C ALA A 45 -4.59 -9.03 4.08
N VAL A 46 -5.74 -9.27 4.71
CA VAL A 46 -6.07 -8.77 6.07
C VAL A 46 -4.98 -9.06 7.12
N PRO A 47 -4.52 -10.31 7.33
CA PRO A 47 -3.49 -10.59 8.34
C PRO A 47 -2.15 -9.91 8.02
N VAL A 48 -1.81 -9.75 6.74
CA VAL A 48 -0.59 -9.05 6.31
C VAL A 48 -0.68 -7.56 6.62
N ILE A 49 -1.85 -6.96 6.38
CA ILE A 49 -2.11 -5.54 6.69
C ILE A 49 -2.07 -5.33 8.21
N ILE A 50 -2.71 -6.20 9.00
CA ILE A 50 -2.69 -6.12 10.47
C ILE A 50 -1.26 -6.21 10.99
N LYS A 51 -0.45 -7.15 10.47
CA LYS A 51 0.97 -7.27 10.85
C LYS A 51 1.75 -5.99 10.55
N LYS A 52 1.49 -5.34 9.40
CA LYS A 52 2.12 -4.06 9.06
C LYS A 52 1.67 -2.92 9.98
N ILE A 53 0.38 -2.85 10.31
CA ILE A 53 -0.16 -1.83 11.22
C ILE A 53 0.45 -1.98 12.62
N ASN A 54 0.55 -3.20 13.14
CA ASN A 54 1.16 -3.45 14.45
C ASN A 54 2.64 -3.06 14.52
N ASN A 55 3.33 -3.07 13.37
CA ASN A 55 4.72 -2.66 13.25
C ASN A 55 4.89 -1.16 12.98
N LEU A 56 3.82 -0.38 12.87
CA LEU A 56 3.94 1.07 12.74
C LEU A 56 4.36 1.67 14.08
N GLU A 57 5.51 2.33 14.05
CA GLU A 57 5.96 3.16 15.16
C GLU A 57 5.12 4.44 15.19
N ILE A 58 4.16 4.50 16.13
CA ILE A 58 3.40 5.71 16.39
C ILE A 58 4.33 6.66 17.13
N LEU A 59 4.78 7.71 16.45
CA LEU A 59 5.58 8.76 17.07
C LEU A 59 4.75 9.47 18.15
N PRO A 60 5.35 9.79 19.31
CA PRO A 60 4.65 10.48 20.38
C PRO A 60 4.21 11.86 19.89
N ILE A 61 2.93 12.16 20.06
CA ILE A 61 2.38 13.48 19.76
C ILE A 61 2.71 14.39 20.95
N THR A 62 3.53 15.41 20.68
CA THR A 62 3.85 16.49 21.60
C THR A 62 3.31 17.80 21.05
N GLY A 63 2.65 18.58 21.89
CA GLY A 63 2.13 19.90 21.53
C GLY A 63 2.18 20.85 22.72
N ASN A 64 2.19 22.14 22.42
CA ASN A 64 1.98 23.20 23.40
C ASN A 64 0.62 23.83 23.11
N VAL A 65 -0.23 23.94 24.12
CA VAL A 65 -1.49 24.69 24.02
C VAL A 65 -1.34 25.94 24.87
N ASP A 66 -1.44 27.10 24.23
CA ASP A 66 -1.47 28.38 24.92
C ASP A 66 -2.92 28.67 25.33
N PHE A 67 -3.21 28.57 26.63
CA PHE A 67 -4.49 29.00 27.19
C PHE A 67 -4.40 30.47 27.58
N PHE A 68 -5.55 31.17 27.63
CA PHE A 68 -5.64 32.54 28.14
C PHE A 68 -5.08 32.73 29.57
N PHE A 69 -4.88 31.64 30.32
CA PHE A 69 -4.33 31.64 31.69
C PHE A 69 -2.94 30.98 31.80
N GLY A 70 -2.28 30.63 30.69
CA GLY A 70 -0.92 30.08 30.67
C GLY A 70 -0.69 28.96 29.64
N ASN A 71 0.56 28.58 29.43
CA ASN A 71 0.95 27.56 28.45
C ASN A 71 1.00 26.16 29.07
N LEU A 72 0.43 25.18 28.38
CA LEU A 72 0.40 23.79 28.82
C LEU A 72 1.03 22.89 27.76
N ASN A 73 2.21 22.36 28.10
CA ASN A 73 2.90 21.36 27.30
C ASN A 73 2.31 19.97 27.59
N TYR A 74 1.82 19.28 26.55
CA TYR A 74 1.34 17.91 26.67
C TYR A 74 2.17 16.94 25.84
N LYS A 75 2.32 15.72 26.36
CA LYS A 75 2.97 14.60 25.68
C LYS A 75 2.12 13.35 25.88
N PHE A 76 1.53 12.86 24.80
CA PHE A 76 0.86 11.57 24.83
C PHE A 76 1.93 10.47 24.80
N LYS A 77 2.12 9.80 25.94
CA LYS A 77 2.90 8.57 26.03
C LYS A 77 1.99 7.38 25.69
N LYS A 78 2.54 6.41 24.96
CA LYS A 78 1.88 5.15 24.59
C LYS A 78 1.47 4.35 25.81
#